data_AF-A0A352IDE8-F1
#
_entry.id   AF-A0A352IDE8-F1
#
_cell.length_a   1.000
_cell.length_b   1.000
_cell.length_c   1.000
_cell.angle_alpha   90.00
_cell.angle_beta   90.00
_cell.angle_gamma   90.00
#
_symmetry.space_group_name_H-M   'P 1'
#
loop_
_entity.id
_entity.type
_entity.pdbx_description
1 polymer ?
#
loop_
_entity_poly.entity_id
_entity_poly.type
_entity_poly.pdbx_seq_one_letter_code
_entity_poly.pdbx_strand_id
1 'polypeptide(L)'
;MRRTCAAKPSTCCWCSWAWCSCLWGPGEYAPGGGAVERARIGSGYNATAMQPRKYGNQDKPTRKRLSSRERAETTYELIHINMSKRIQTIILGMLTLQPLAWGQVTLRDAFANAPDSIFPLLTRNNRLDCLDFAEGNVTMEVNNLANGKTRIDSITHDYLRIQMTPRSRVELRMLQAAGQAPQRICVIHTCKGPAEDSHVTLYATDWTPLGQVERPRAEEFFDEGMEREARGILTDLSLMRATFSGDGASLIWTMPTTELNKAQRKASEGHLHSVTTAILPKTAAKQE
;
A
#
# COMPACT_ATOMS: atom_id res chain seq x y z
N MET A 1 -46.58 46.96 -0.14
CA MET A 1 -46.31 47.61 1.17
C MET A 1 -45.38 46.70 1.97
N ARG A 2 -44.18 47.21 2.31
CA ARG A 2 -43.31 46.91 3.48
C ARG A 2 -42.84 45.43 3.70
N ARG A 3 -41.55 45.11 3.51
CA ARG A 3 -40.36 45.27 4.42
C ARG A 3 -40.25 44.13 5.45
N THR A 4 -39.31 43.17 5.32
CA THR A 4 -37.89 43.08 5.78
C THR A 4 -37.66 42.39 7.14
N CYS A 5 -36.73 41.42 7.12
CA CYS A 5 -35.61 41.13 8.05
C CYS A 5 -35.77 40.43 9.43
N ALA A 6 -35.06 39.29 9.52
CA ALA A 6 -33.96 38.91 10.46
C ALA A 6 -34.18 38.70 11.97
N ALA A 7 -33.67 37.57 12.50
CA ALA A 7 -32.83 37.49 13.71
C ALA A 7 -32.16 36.10 13.91
N LYS A 8 -30.89 36.11 14.33
CA LYS A 8 -30.08 34.99 14.89
C LYS A 8 -30.52 34.66 16.34
N PRO A 9 -29.90 33.67 16.99
CA PRO A 9 -28.91 34.06 18.01
C PRO A 9 -27.61 33.24 18.02
N SER A 10 -26.61 33.87 18.63
CA SER A 10 -25.22 33.47 18.92
C SER A 10 -25.03 33.10 20.39
N THR A 11 -24.03 32.27 20.70
CA THR A 11 -23.18 32.25 21.94
C THR A 11 -22.17 31.10 21.73
N CYS A 12 -20.85 31.27 21.56
CA CYS A 12 -19.76 31.80 22.41
C CYS A 12 -19.61 31.12 23.77
N CYS A 13 -18.55 30.31 23.95
CA CYS A 13 -17.73 30.35 25.17
C CYS A 13 -16.27 29.94 24.87
N TRP A 14 -15.38 30.69 25.52
CA TRP A 14 -13.91 30.73 25.44
C TRP A 14 -13.27 29.97 26.62
N CYS A 15 -11.92 29.92 26.60
CA CYS A 15 -10.94 29.51 27.64
C CYS A 15 -10.49 28.04 27.57
N SER A 16 -9.25 27.67 27.23
CA SER A 16 -7.88 28.15 27.53
C SER A 16 -7.35 27.76 28.92
N TRP A 17 -6.02 27.50 28.96
CA TRP A 17 -5.10 27.10 30.05
C TRP A 17 -4.82 25.58 30.10
N ALA A 18 -3.65 25.06 29.69
CA ALA A 18 -2.25 25.25 30.14
C ALA A 18 -1.87 24.41 31.38
N TRP A 19 -0.84 23.57 31.18
CA TRP A 19 0.19 23.07 32.12
C TRP A 19 -0.24 22.41 33.45
N CYS A 20 0.18 21.15 33.67
CA CYS A 20 1.24 20.85 34.66
C CYS A 20 1.57 19.35 34.72
N SER A 21 2.86 19.04 34.55
CA SER A 21 3.52 17.87 35.13
C SER A 21 3.64 18.06 36.65
N CYS A 22 3.55 16.99 37.44
CA CYS A 22 4.51 16.62 38.51
C CYS A 22 3.95 15.58 39.49
N LEU A 23 4.76 14.53 39.70
CA LEU A 23 5.11 13.87 40.98
C LEU A 23 4.00 13.36 41.91
N TRP A 24 3.93 12.03 42.05
CA TRP A 24 4.04 11.31 43.34
C TRP A 24 4.20 9.79 43.12
N GLY A 25 5.20 9.18 43.77
CA GLY A 25 5.14 7.77 44.22
C GLY A 25 4.96 7.78 45.75
N PRO A 26 5.21 6.69 46.51
CA PRO A 26 5.34 5.26 46.18
C PRO A 26 4.53 4.32 47.14
N GLY A 27 4.61 3.00 46.91
CA GLY A 27 4.29 1.91 47.88
C GLY A 27 2.97 1.15 47.60
N GLU A 28 2.78 -0.14 47.88
CA GLU A 28 3.59 -1.26 48.37
C GLU A 28 2.66 -2.52 48.41
N TYR A 29 3.21 -3.76 48.40
CA TYR A 29 2.57 -5.09 48.66
C TYR A 29 1.51 -5.66 47.68
N ALA A 30 1.40 -6.95 47.36
CA ALA A 30 2.16 -8.20 47.55
C ALA A 30 1.56 -9.27 46.58
N PRO A 31 2.30 -10.35 46.22
CA PRO A 31 1.86 -11.35 45.22
C PRO A 31 1.30 -12.65 45.85
N GLY A 32 0.33 -13.25 45.15
CA GLY A 32 -0.25 -14.56 45.46
C GLY A 32 0.64 -15.74 45.03
N GLY A 33 0.67 -16.77 45.87
CA GLY A 33 1.50 -17.96 45.72
C GLY A 33 0.86 -19.10 44.92
N GLY A 34 1.72 -20.06 44.56
CA GLY A 34 1.39 -21.36 44.00
C GLY A 34 2.66 -22.20 43.86
N ALA A 35 2.91 -23.08 44.83
CA ALA A 35 3.96 -24.11 44.86
C ALA A 35 3.54 -25.30 43.94
N VAL A 36 4.28 -26.38 43.64
CA VAL A 36 5.38 -27.20 44.18
C VAL A 36 5.97 -27.89 42.92
N GLU A 37 7.25 -28.25 42.77
CA GLU A 37 7.80 -29.54 43.21
C GLU A 37 9.24 -29.68 42.67
N ARG A 38 10.19 -30.04 43.54
CA ARG A 38 11.56 -30.41 43.12
C ARG A 38 12.01 -31.61 43.95
N ALA A 39 12.20 -32.72 43.26
CA ALA A 39 12.65 -33.99 43.82
C ALA A 39 14.10 -33.91 44.35
N ARG A 40 14.34 -34.68 45.41
CA ARG A 40 15.59 -34.80 46.18
C ARG A 40 16.16 -36.20 46.01
N ILE A 41 17.39 -36.34 45.51
CA ILE A 41 18.31 -37.49 45.72
C ILE A 41 19.72 -36.91 45.47
N GLY A 42 20.80 -37.11 46.22
CA GLY A 42 21.14 -37.96 47.35
C GLY A 42 22.68 -37.98 47.41
N SER A 43 23.21 -37.96 48.63
CA SER A 43 24.63 -37.93 49.00
C SER A 43 25.47 -39.06 48.39
N GLY A 44 26.74 -38.78 48.10
CA GLY A 44 27.73 -39.78 47.68
C GLY A 44 29.16 -39.22 47.62
N TYR A 45 29.72 -38.88 48.78
CA TYR A 45 31.15 -38.62 48.92
C TYR A 45 31.92 -39.96 48.93
N ASN A 46 32.79 -40.18 47.96
CA ASN A 46 33.86 -41.17 48.04
C ASN A 46 35.21 -40.46 47.98
N ALA A 47 35.89 -40.45 49.12
CA ALA A 47 37.27 -40.00 49.27
C ALA A 47 38.21 -41.05 48.68
N THR A 48 38.94 -40.69 47.64
CA THR A 48 40.13 -41.42 47.21
C THR A 48 41.35 -40.56 47.49
N ALA A 49 42.20 -41.03 48.40
CA ALA A 49 43.47 -40.41 48.75
C ALA A 49 44.41 -40.38 47.54
N MET A 50 44.93 -39.20 47.21
CA MET A 50 46.02 -39.05 46.24
C MET A 50 47.14 -38.22 46.88
N GLN A 51 48.32 -38.83 46.89
CA GLN A 51 49.52 -38.37 47.59
C GLN A 51 50.02 -36.98 47.15
N PRO A 52 50.77 -36.26 48.00
CA PRO A 52 51.34 -34.97 47.63
C PRO A 52 52.35 -35.14 46.49
N ARG A 53 51.97 -34.75 45.27
CA ARG A 53 52.93 -34.49 44.20
C ARG A 53 53.75 -33.26 44.60
N LYS A 54 55.05 -33.47 44.77
CA LYS A 54 56.07 -32.42 44.86
C LYS A 54 55.84 -31.43 43.72
N TYR A 55 55.39 -30.22 44.05
CA TYR A 55 55.47 -29.11 43.12
C TYR A 55 56.94 -28.77 42.96
N GLY A 56 57.50 -29.18 41.83
CA GLY A 56 58.75 -28.63 41.33
C GLY A 56 58.65 -27.12 41.27
N ASN A 57 59.73 -26.48 41.69
CA ASN A 57 59.96 -25.04 41.64
C ASN A 57 59.66 -24.54 40.21
N GLN A 58 58.43 -24.04 39.98
CA GLN A 58 58.12 -23.29 38.77
C GLN A 58 58.51 -21.85 39.05
N ASP A 59 59.50 -21.41 38.29
CA ASP A 59 59.98 -20.04 38.24
C ASP A 59 58.81 -19.07 38.28
N LYS A 60 58.74 -18.26 39.34
CA LYS A 60 57.90 -17.07 39.35
C LYS A 60 58.31 -16.26 38.12
N PRO A 61 57.39 -15.89 37.21
CA PRO A 61 57.75 -15.01 36.12
C PRO A 61 58.27 -13.72 36.74
N THR A 62 59.56 -13.46 36.55
CA THR A 62 60.19 -12.21 36.92
C THR A 62 59.35 -11.14 36.23
N ARG A 63 58.59 -10.37 37.02
CA ARG A 63 57.74 -9.29 36.51
C ARG A 63 58.68 -8.24 35.94
N LYS A 64 59.11 -8.42 34.69
CA LYS A 64 59.91 -7.42 33.97
C LYS A 64 59.13 -6.12 34.11
N ARG A 65 59.73 -5.16 34.78
CA ARG A 65 59.16 -3.83 34.98
C ARG A 65 59.21 -3.17 33.61
N LEU A 66 58.19 -3.44 32.78
CA LEU A 66 58.03 -2.84 31.47
C LEU A 66 58.27 -1.35 31.62
N SER A 67 59.21 -0.85 30.83
CA SER A 67 59.56 0.56 30.80
C SER A 67 58.30 1.37 30.46
N SER A 68 58.25 2.63 30.87
CA SER A 68 57.06 3.47 30.67
C SER A 68 56.62 3.54 29.20
N ARG A 69 57.55 3.33 28.24
CA ARG A 69 57.26 3.22 26.80
C ARG A 69 56.57 1.91 26.40
N GLU A 70 57.10 0.75 26.81
CA GLU A 70 56.50 -0.56 26.46
C GLU A 70 55.11 -0.74 27.11
N ARG A 71 54.89 -0.12 28.26
CA ARG A 71 53.58 -0.10 28.94
C ARG A 71 52.56 0.78 28.21
N ALA A 72 53.03 1.85 27.58
CA ALA A 72 52.20 2.70 26.74
C ALA A 72 51.83 1.99 25.42
N GLU A 73 52.82 1.40 24.73
CA GLU A 73 52.61 0.63 23.49
C GLU A 73 51.63 -0.53 23.66
N THR A 74 51.76 -1.31 24.75
CA THR A 74 50.82 -2.40 25.05
C THR A 74 49.40 -1.90 25.37
N THR A 75 49.25 -0.74 26.02
CA THR A 75 47.92 -0.14 26.22
C THR A 75 47.30 0.38 24.93
N TYR A 76 48.09 0.97 24.02
CA TYR A 76 47.58 1.45 22.73
C TYR A 76 47.06 0.29 21.86
N GLU A 77 47.81 -0.82 21.78
CA GLU A 77 47.42 -2.01 21.02
C GLU A 77 46.14 -2.67 21.57
N LEU A 78 46.04 -2.82 22.90
CA LEU A 78 44.85 -3.38 23.55
C LEU A 78 43.61 -2.50 23.37
N ILE A 79 43.76 -1.17 23.41
CA ILE A 79 42.68 -0.21 23.17
C ILE A 79 42.24 -0.29 21.70
N HIS A 80 43.18 -0.34 20.75
CA HIS A 80 42.88 -0.44 19.31
C HIS A 80 42.10 -1.71 18.94
N ILE A 81 42.50 -2.87 19.49
CA ILE A 81 41.84 -4.16 19.24
C ILE A 81 40.42 -4.20 19.81
N ASN A 82 40.21 -3.66 21.02
CA ASN A 82 38.89 -3.66 21.66
C ASN A 82 37.92 -2.64 21.04
N MET A 83 38.44 -1.50 20.56
CA MET A 83 37.67 -0.55 19.75
C MET A 83 37.29 -1.14 18.40
N SER A 84 38.21 -1.79 17.68
CA SER A 84 37.94 -2.40 16.37
C SER A 84 36.82 -3.46 16.44
N LYS A 85 36.86 -4.34 17.44
CA LYS A 85 35.82 -5.37 17.62
C LYS A 85 34.47 -4.79 18.02
N ARG A 86 34.45 -3.75 18.87
CA ARG A 86 33.21 -3.03 19.24
C ARG A 86 32.61 -2.29 18.04
N ILE A 87 33.44 -1.64 17.24
CA ILE A 87 33.02 -0.96 16.01
C ILE A 87 32.50 -1.98 14.99
N GLN A 88 33.15 -3.13 14.83
CA GLN A 88 32.66 -4.21 13.97
C GLN A 88 31.32 -4.78 14.44
N THR A 89 31.11 -4.98 15.74
CA THR A 89 29.81 -5.42 16.27
C THR A 89 28.70 -4.37 16.10
N ILE A 90 29.03 -3.07 16.17
CA ILE A 90 28.07 -1.99 15.94
C ILE A 90 27.70 -1.92 14.45
N ILE A 91 28.69 -2.01 13.55
CA ILE A 91 28.46 -2.00 12.09
C ILE A 91 27.64 -3.24 11.66
N LEU A 92 27.93 -4.42 12.20
CA LEU A 92 27.19 -5.65 11.90
C LEU A 92 25.76 -5.64 12.49
N GLY A 93 25.56 -5.01 13.64
CA GLY A 93 24.24 -4.78 14.22
C GLY A 93 23.40 -3.76 13.43
N MET A 94 24.04 -2.75 12.83
CA MET A 94 23.37 -1.74 12.01
C MET A 94 23.02 -2.25 10.60
N LEU A 95 23.75 -3.24 10.09
CA LEU A 95 23.52 -3.86 8.78
C LEU A 95 22.39 -4.91 8.79
N THR A 96 22.09 -5.50 9.95
CA THR A 96 21.06 -6.55 10.10
C THR A 96 19.68 -6.01 10.51
N LEU A 97 19.60 -4.73 10.87
CA LEU A 97 18.37 -4.05 11.26
C LEU A 97 17.86 -3.14 10.13
N GLN A 98 17.72 -3.67 8.91
CA GLN A 98 16.96 -2.96 7.89
C GLN A 98 15.47 -3.26 8.08
N PRO A 99 14.61 -2.27 8.35
CA PRO A 99 13.19 -2.50 8.27
C PRO A 99 12.85 -2.81 6.81
N LEU A 100 12.31 -4.01 6.57
CA LEU A 100 11.54 -4.31 5.35
C LEU A 100 10.23 -3.52 5.44
N ALA A 101 10.32 -2.20 5.40
CA ALA A 101 9.18 -1.33 5.22
C ALA A 101 8.82 -1.44 3.73
N TRP A 102 7.92 -2.36 3.40
CA TRP A 102 7.17 -2.28 2.16
C TRP A 102 6.30 -1.03 2.29
N GLY A 103 6.88 0.13 1.97
CA GLY A 103 6.17 1.40 2.05
C GLY A 103 4.94 1.30 1.17
N GLN A 104 3.77 1.61 1.73
CA GLN A 104 2.57 1.71 0.93
C GLN A 104 2.76 2.86 -0.07
N VAL A 105 2.66 2.54 -1.36
CA VAL A 105 2.77 3.54 -2.42
C VAL A 105 1.42 4.23 -2.52
N THR A 106 1.42 5.56 -2.43
CA THR A 106 0.18 6.33 -2.62
C THR A 106 -0.18 6.38 -4.11
N LEU A 107 -1.48 6.50 -4.43
CA LEU A 107 -1.88 6.60 -5.84
C LEU A 107 -1.33 7.88 -6.51
N ARG A 108 -1.18 8.98 -5.75
CA ARG A 108 -0.51 10.19 -6.20
C ARG A 108 0.92 9.88 -6.66
N ASP A 109 1.71 9.23 -5.80
CA ASP A 109 3.10 8.92 -6.10
C ASP A 109 3.24 7.92 -7.26
N ALA A 110 2.35 6.93 -7.31
CA ALA A 110 2.28 5.98 -8.40
C ALA A 110 2.02 6.71 -9.73
N PHE A 111 1.03 7.61 -9.78
CA PHE A 111 0.69 8.37 -10.99
C PHE A 111 1.81 9.35 -11.39
N ALA A 112 2.40 10.06 -10.43
CA ALA A 112 3.52 10.97 -10.69
C ALA A 112 4.72 10.27 -11.33
N ASN A 113 5.03 9.06 -10.86
CA ASN A 113 6.17 8.26 -11.33
C ASN A 113 5.81 7.21 -12.39
N ALA A 114 4.58 7.24 -12.91
CA ALA A 114 4.20 6.39 -14.03
C ALA A 114 5.13 6.63 -15.22
N PRO A 115 5.58 5.58 -15.93
CA PRO A 115 6.36 5.79 -17.14
C PRO A 115 5.48 6.34 -18.26
N ASP A 116 6.09 7.10 -19.17
CA ASP A 116 5.39 7.74 -20.29
C ASP A 116 4.73 6.71 -21.23
N SER A 117 5.21 5.46 -21.24
CA SER A 117 4.57 4.36 -21.98
C SER A 117 3.14 4.05 -21.53
N ILE A 118 2.79 4.30 -20.26
CA ILE A 118 1.45 4.06 -19.73
C ILE A 118 0.51 5.22 -20.09
N PHE A 119 1.04 6.46 -20.04
CA PHE A 119 0.31 7.68 -20.37
C PHE A 119 1.01 8.45 -21.50
N PRO A 120 0.94 7.97 -22.75
CA PRO A 120 1.76 8.49 -23.86
C PRO A 120 1.47 9.95 -24.24
N LEU A 121 0.35 10.52 -23.79
CA LEU A 121 0.03 11.93 -24.00
C LEU A 121 0.63 12.86 -22.94
N LEU A 122 1.14 12.32 -21.83
CA LEU A 122 1.61 13.09 -20.69
C LEU A 122 3.09 12.82 -20.45
N THR A 123 3.86 13.89 -20.33
CA THR A 123 5.19 13.81 -19.74
C THR A 123 5.07 13.72 -18.21
N ARG A 124 6.17 13.39 -17.54
CA ARG A 124 6.25 13.45 -16.08
C ARG A 124 5.85 14.82 -15.53
N ASN A 125 6.33 15.91 -16.14
CA ASN A 125 5.99 17.27 -15.71
C ASN A 125 4.49 17.54 -15.87
N ASN A 126 3.89 17.13 -17.00
CA ASN A 126 2.44 17.27 -17.19
C ASN A 126 1.63 16.52 -16.12
N ARG A 127 2.09 15.33 -15.70
CA ARG A 127 1.44 14.56 -14.62
C ARG A 127 1.53 15.30 -13.28
N LEU A 128 2.69 15.86 -12.96
CA LEU A 128 2.89 16.66 -11.75
C LEU A 128 2.02 17.93 -11.76
N ASP A 129 1.98 18.65 -12.87
CA ASP A 129 1.15 19.85 -13.01
C ASP A 129 -0.34 19.52 -12.83
N CYS A 130 -0.82 18.41 -13.44
CA CYS A 130 -2.20 17.95 -13.25
C CYS A 130 -2.50 17.64 -11.78
N LEU A 131 -1.58 16.99 -11.08
CA LEU A 131 -1.72 16.64 -9.67
C LEU A 131 -1.79 17.88 -8.77
N ASP A 132 -0.91 18.85 -9.01
CA ASP A 132 -0.86 20.09 -8.24
C ASP A 132 -2.13 20.94 -8.44
N PHE A 133 -2.67 20.99 -9.66
CA PHE A 133 -3.96 21.64 -9.93
C PHE A 133 -5.13 20.95 -9.23
N ALA A 134 -5.16 19.61 -9.24
CA ALA A 134 -6.22 18.85 -8.61
C ALA A 134 -6.25 19.05 -7.09
N GLU A 135 -5.09 19.07 -6.43
CA GLU A 135 -4.98 19.30 -4.99
C GLU A 135 -5.24 20.74 -4.57
N GLY A 136 -4.93 21.70 -5.45
CA GLY A 136 -5.33 23.09 -5.28
C GLY A 136 -6.84 23.31 -5.36
N ASN A 137 -7.64 22.26 -5.61
CA ASN A 137 -9.07 22.34 -5.95
C ASN A 137 -9.36 23.27 -7.13
N VAL A 138 -8.41 23.39 -8.05
CA VAL A 138 -8.53 24.25 -9.23
C VAL A 138 -8.79 23.38 -10.45
N THR A 139 -9.88 23.67 -11.16
CA THR A 139 -10.21 22.99 -12.42
C THR A 139 -9.40 23.62 -13.57
N MET A 140 -8.09 23.35 -13.60
CA MET A 140 -7.19 23.80 -14.67
C MET A 140 -6.86 22.65 -15.62
N GLU A 141 -6.61 23.00 -16.89
CA GLU A 141 -6.26 22.04 -17.93
C GLU A 141 -4.79 22.19 -18.29
N VAL A 142 -4.09 21.05 -18.38
CA VAL A 142 -2.70 20.96 -18.84
C VAL A 142 -2.70 20.66 -20.34
N ASN A 143 -1.77 21.28 -21.07
CA ASN A 143 -1.55 20.97 -22.48
C ASN A 143 -0.78 19.64 -22.59
N ASN A 144 -1.36 18.67 -23.27
CA ASN A 144 -0.75 17.38 -23.50
C ASN A 144 0.17 17.40 -24.75
N LEU A 145 0.94 16.33 -24.96
CA LEU A 145 1.89 16.22 -26.06
C LEU A 145 1.24 16.30 -27.45
N ALA A 146 -0.06 16.01 -27.56
CA ALA A 146 -0.84 16.13 -28.79
C ALA A 146 -1.50 17.51 -28.94
N ASN A 147 -1.06 18.52 -28.18
CA ASN A 147 -1.65 19.86 -28.10
C ASN A 147 -3.13 19.88 -27.67
N GLY A 148 -3.61 18.80 -27.08
CA GLY A 148 -4.93 18.69 -26.47
C GLY A 148 -4.94 19.12 -25.01
N LYS A 149 -6.14 19.13 -24.42
CA LYS A 149 -6.35 19.46 -23.01
C LYS A 149 -6.53 18.20 -22.17
N THR A 150 -5.80 18.12 -21.06
CA THR A 150 -5.89 17.04 -20.08
C THR A 150 -6.15 17.61 -18.69
N ARG A 151 -6.99 16.93 -17.91
CA ARG A 151 -7.35 17.36 -16.56
C ARG A 151 -7.68 16.16 -15.66
N ILE A 152 -7.28 16.24 -14.40
CA ILE A 152 -7.76 15.33 -13.36
C ILE A 152 -9.13 15.83 -12.88
N ASP A 153 -10.14 14.98 -13.00
CA ASP A 153 -11.51 15.30 -12.56
C ASP A 153 -11.70 15.04 -11.07
N SER A 154 -11.06 14.00 -10.54
CA SER A 154 -11.14 13.64 -9.13
C SER A 154 -9.91 12.87 -8.71
N ILE A 155 -9.39 13.19 -7.53
CA ILE A 155 -8.29 12.46 -6.89
C ILE A 155 -8.63 12.22 -5.42
N THR A 156 -8.42 11.00 -4.97
CA THR A 156 -8.50 10.57 -3.57
C THR A 156 -7.23 9.77 -3.24
N HIS A 157 -7.15 9.22 -2.02
CA HIS A 157 -6.04 8.36 -1.62
C HIS A 157 -5.90 7.10 -2.49
N ASP A 158 -7.03 6.50 -2.89
CA ASP A 158 -7.08 5.21 -3.58
C ASP A 158 -7.69 5.29 -4.99
N TYR A 159 -8.22 6.43 -5.44
CA TYR A 159 -8.86 6.58 -6.74
C TYR A 159 -8.40 7.87 -7.45
N LEU A 160 -8.19 7.77 -8.77
CA LEU A 160 -7.84 8.90 -9.62
C LEU A 160 -8.60 8.78 -10.94
N ARG A 161 -9.28 9.85 -11.34
CA ARG A 161 -9.93 9.96 -12.64
C ARG A 161 -9.31 11.09 -13.43
N ILE A 162 -8.80 10.78 -14.61
CA ILE A 162 -8.19 11.74 -15.52
C ILE A 162 -8.87 11.70 -16.88
N GLN A 163 -9.26 12.88 -17.36
CA GLN A 163 -9.75 13.08 -18.72
C GLN A 163 -8.55 13.42 -19.60
N MET A 164 -8.10 12.44 -20.40
CA MET A 164 -6.89 12.57 -21.23
C MET A 164 -7.12 13.46 -22.45
N THR A 165 -8.26 13.28 -23.11
CA THR A 165 -8.76 14.08 -24.25
C THR A 165 -10.28 14.13 -24.16
N PRO A 166 -11.02 14.93 -24.94
CA PRO A 166 -12.48 14.87 -24.95
C PRO A 166 -13.06 13.48 -25.26
N ARG A 167 -12.27 12.61 -25.92
CA ARG A 167 -12.67 11.27 -26.36
C ARG A 167 -12.01 10.12 -25.59
N SER A 168 -11.22 10.40 -24.56
CA SER A 168 -10.55 9.35 -23.78
C SER A 168 -10.50 9.71 -22.30
N ARG A 169 -10.86 8.75 -21.46
CA ARG A 169 -10.82 8.86 -20.00
C ARG A 169 -10.01 7.69 -19.45
N VAL A 170 -9.24 7.94 -18.40
CA VAL A 170 -8.58 6.90 -17.63
C VAL A 170 -8.97 7.01 -16.18
N GLU A 171 -9.28 5.87 -15.58
CA GLU A 171 -9.57 5.75 -14.15
C GLU A 171 -8.57 4.77 -13.54
N LEU A 172 -7.99 5.15 -12.42
CA LEU A 172 -7.05 4.35 -11.68
C LEU A 172 -7.64 4.08 -10.30
N ARG A 173 -7.44 2.87 -9.80
CA ARG A 173 -7.70 2.53 -8.42
C ARG A 173 -6.55 1.74 -7.82
N MET A 174 -6.09 2.16 -6.64
CA MET A 174 -5.15 1.40 -5.84
C MET A 174 -5.91 0.28 -5.13
N LEU A 175 -5.58 -0.96 -5.46
CA LEU A 175 -6.12 -2.14 -4.79
C LEU A 175 -5.24 -2.42 -3.57
N GLN A 176 -5.87 -2.40 -2.40
CA GLN A 176 -5.18 -2.64 -1.13
C GLN A 176 -4.61 -4.06 -1.06
N ALA A 177 -3.48 -4.18 -0.37
CA ALA A 177 -2.88 -5.47 -0.05
C ALA A 177 -3.86 -6.30 0.81
N ALA A 178 -4.37 -7.41 0.27
CA ALA A 178 -5.13 -8.38 1.06
C ALA A 178 -4.17 -9.43 1.62
N GLY A 179 -4.01 -9.47 2.94
CA GLY A 179 -3.10 -10.39 3.61
C GLY A 179 -1.63 -10.11 3.26
N GLN A 180 -0.97 -11.07 2.61
CA GLN A 180 0.44 -10.97 2.18
C GLN A 180 0.61 -10.53 0.72
N ALA A 181 -0.48 -10.26 -0.01
CA ALA A 181 -0.38 -9.86 -1.41
C ALA A 181 0.13 -8.41 -1.54
N PRO A 182 1.02 -8.10 -2.51
CA PRO A 182 1.44 -6.73 -2.75
C PRO A 182 0.27 -5.86 -3.25
N GLN A 183 0.37 -4.55 -3.02
CA GLN A 183 -0.52 -3.55 -3.61
C GLN A 183 -0.48 -3.63 -5.14
N ARG A 184 -1.60 -3.33 -5.78
CA ARG A 184 -1.74 -3.35 -7.26
C ARG A 184 -2.49 -2.12 -7.73
N ILE A 185 -2.21 -1.69 -8.95
CA ILE A 185 -2.90 -0.60 -9.60
C ILE A 185 -3.83 -1.19 -10.66
N CYS A 186 -5.12 -0.92 -10.53
CA CYS A 186 -6.09 -1.24 -11.57
C CYS A 186 -6.33 0.00 -12.42
N VAL A 187 -6.19 -0.13 -13.74
CA VAL A 187 -6.35 0.98 -14.67
C VAL A 187 -7.44 0.63 -15.68
N ILE A 188 -8.48 1.47 -15.74
CA ILE A 188 -9.55 1.41 -16.72
C ILE A 188 -9.27 2.49 -17.76
N HIS A 189 -8.94 2.10 -18.99
CA HIS A 189 -8.90 2.99 -20.14
C HIS A 189 -10.25 2.94 -20.85
N THR A 190 -10.94 4.08 -20.96
CA THR A 190 -12.23 4.18 -21.64
C THR A 190 -12.12 5.11 -22.85
N CYS A 191 -12.47 4.57 -24.01
CA CYS A 191 -12.61 5.33 -25.24
C CYS A 191 -14.05 5.80 -25.39
N LYS A 192 -14.25 7.10 -25.60
CA LYS A 192 -15.56 7.71 -25.80
C LYS A 192 -15.81 7.83 -27.31
N GLY A 193 -16.61 6.91 -27.82
CA GLY A 193 -17.20 6.92 -29.16
C GLY A 193 -18.67 7.31 -29.11
N PRO A 194 -19.44 7.01 -30.18
CA PRO A 194 -20.89 6.90 -30.09
C PRO A 194 -21.30 5.98 -28.94
N ALA A 195 -20.64 4.81 -28.82
CA ALA A 195 -20.62 3.95 -27.64
C ALA A 195 -19.30 4.11 -26.87
N GLU A 196 -19.35 3.93 -25.54
CA GLU A 196 -18.15 3.85 -24.70
C GLU A 196 -17.67 2.40 -24.63
N ASP A 197 -16.37 2.19 -24.78
CA ASP A 197 -15.72 0.88 -24.58
C ASP A 197 -14.51 1.02 -23.65
N SER A 198 -14.34 0.04 -22.77
CA SER A 198 -13.31 0.05 -21.74
C SER A 198 -12.40 -1.18 -21.81
N HIS A 199 -11.11 -0.94 -21.58
CA HIS A 199 -10.12 -1.98 -21.32
C HIS A 199 -9.56 -1.81 -19.91
N VAL A 200 -9.42 -2.92 -19.20
CA VAL A 200 -8.96 -2.92 -17.81
C VAL A 200 -7.69 -3.73 -17.68
N THR A 201 -6.64 -3.09 -17.16
CA THR A 201 -5.32 -3.69 -16.99
C THR A 201 -4.87 -3.55 -15.54
N LEU A 202 -4.27 -4.61 -15.02
CA LEU A 202 -3.65 -4.65 -13.71
C LEU A 202 -2.16 -4.42 -13.84
N TYR A 203 -1.62 -3.62 -12.93
CA TYR A 203 -0.20 -3.35 -12.81
C TYR A 203 0.25 -3.56 -11.36
N ALA A 204 1.52 -3.89 -11.20
CA ALA A 204 2.21 -3.74 -9.93
C ALA A 204 2.47 -2.24 -9.66
N THR A 205 2.88 -1.90 -8.43
CA THR A 205 3.15 -0.51 -8.04
C THR A 205 4.34 0.13 -8.78
N ASP A 206 5.20 -0.69 -9.40
CA ASP A 206 6.29 -0.28 -10.28
C ASP A 206 5.88 -0.17 -11.76
N TRP A 207 4.59 -0.27 -12.06
CA TRP A 207 4.00 -0.26 -13.40
C TRP A 207 4.33 -1.49 -14.27
N THR A 208 4.81 -2.58 -13.68
CA THR A 208 4.90 -3.87 -14.38
C THR A 208 3.49 -4.42 -14.66
N PRO A 209 3.14 -4.76 -15.92
CA PRO A 209 1.83 -5.30 -16.24
C PRO A 209 1.66 -6.70 -15.64
N LEU A 210 0.57 -6.90 -14.91
CA LEU A 210 0.20 -8.19 -14.30
C LEU A 210 -0.80 -8.97 -15.16
N GLY A 211 -1.54 -8.28 -16.03
CA GLY A 211 -2.52 -8.89 -16.94
C GLY A 211 -3.74 -8.01 -17.16
N GLN A 212 -4.61 -8.43 -18.08
CA GLN A 212 -5.90 -7.79 -18.30
C GLN A 212 -6.98 -8.46 -17.45
N VAL A 213 -7.96 -7.68 -16.99
CA VAL A 213 -9.14 -8.23 -16.33
C VAL A 213 -10.05 -8.81 -17.41
N GLU A 214 -10.54 -10.03 -17.18
CA GLU A 214 -11.43 -10.71 -18.11
C GLU A 214 -12.74 -9.93 -18.27
N ARG A 215 -13.14 -9.72 -19.53
CA ARG A 215 -14.43 -9.09 -19.85
C ARG A 215 -15.55 -10.12 -19.72
N PRO A 216 -16.72 -9.76 -19.20
CA PRO A 216 -17.88 -10.65 -19.23
C PRO A 216 -18.26 -10.95 -20.67
N ARG A 217 -18.88 -12.11 -20.89
CA ARG A 217 -19.43 -12.46 -22.20
C ARG A 217 -20.65 -11.60 -22.48
N ALA A 218 -20.92 -11.30 -23.75
CA ALA A 218 -22.06 -10.49 -24.13
C ALA A 218 -23.38 -11.11 -23.66
N GLU A 219 -23.48 -12.43 -23.68
CA GLU A 219 -24.65 -13.19 -23.24
C GLU A 219 -24.98 -13.02 -21.77
N GLU A 220 -24.03 -12.59 -20.95
CA GLU A 220 -24.26 -12.34 -19.53
C GLU A 220 -25.00 -11.02 -19.27
N PHE A 221 -25.16 -10.16 -20.27
CA PHE A 221 -25.84 -8.87 -20.12
C PHE A 221 -27.34 -8.94 -20.39
N PHE A 222 -27.84 -10.03 -20.97
CA PHE A 222 -29.23 -10.13 -21.37
C PHE A 222 -29.84 -11.48 -21.04
N ASP A 223 -31.14 -11.48 -20.75
CA ASP A 223 -31.91 -12.70 -20.51
C ASP A 223 -32.46 -13.31 -21.82
N GLU A 224 -33.21 -14.40 -21.69
CA GLU A 224 -33.84 -15.10 -22.82
C GLU A 224 -34.97 -14.32 -23.49
N GLY A 225 -35.52 -13.30 -22.83
CA GLY A 225 -36.60 -12.45 -23.34
C GLY A 225 -36.13 -11.37 -24.31
N MET A 226 -34.82 -11.12 -24.41
CA MET A 226 -34.27 -10.16 -25.36
C MET A 226 -34.54 -10.58 -26.82
N GLU A 227 -35.00 -9.63 -27.63
CA GLU A 227 -35.24 -9.82 -29.05
C GLU A 227 -33.97 -10.29 -29.78
N ARG A 228 -34.11 -11.34 -30.60
CA ARG A 228 -32.99 -12.01 -31.28
C ARG A 228 -32.15 -11.05 -32.14
N GLU A 229 -32.79 -10.12 -32.83
CA GLU A 229 -32.08 -9.13 -33.68
C GLU A 229 -31.24 -8.17 -32.83
N ALA A 230 -31.83 -7.60 -31.77
CA ALA A 230 -31.12 -6.69 -30.86
C ALA A 230 -29.93 -7.40 -30.19
N ARG A 231 -30.14 -8.65 -29.76
CA ARG A 231 -29.08 -9.51 -29.23
C ARG A 231 -27.95 -9.72 -30.24
N GLY A 232 -28.29 -10.01 -31.50
CA GLY A 232 -27.29 -10.17 -32.57
C GLY A 232 -26.44 -8.92 -32.78
N ILE A 233 -27.08 -7.75 -32.84
CA ILE A 233 -26.40 -6.46 -33.00
C ILE A 233 -25.42 -6.18 -31.85
N LEU A 234 -25.87 -6.39 -30.60
CA LEU A 234 -25.04 -6.11 -29.43
C LEU A 234 -23.86 -7.10 -29.28
N THR A 235 -24.03 -8.35 -29.73
CA THR A 235 -23.01 -9.39 -29.61
C THR A 235 -21.89 -9.24 -30.65
N ASP A 236 -22.17 -8.66 -31.82
CA ASP A 236 -21.21 -8.54 -32.93
C ASP A 236 -19.94 -7.74 -32.54
N LEU A 237 -20.12 -6.52 -32.02
CA LEU A 237 -19.01 -5.67 -31.57
C LEU A 237 -18.73 -5.76 -30.07
N SER A 238 -19.70 -6.24 -29.26
CA SER A 238 -19.56 -6.47 -27.81
C SER A 238 -18.92 -5.30 -27.05
N LEU A 239 -19.28 -4.06 -27.40
CA LEU A 239 -18.79 -2.85 -26.72
C LEU A 239 -19.30 -2.84 -25.29
N MET A 240 -18.44 -2.53 -24.32
CA MET A 240 -18.79 -2.56 -22.90
C MET A 240 -17.97 -1.53 -22.14
N ARG A 241 -18.65 -0.78 -21.28
CA ARG A 241 -18.03 0.18 -20.38
C ARG A 241 -17.82 -0.45 -19.02
N ALA A 242 -16.61 -0.31 -18.47
CA ALA A 242 -16.30 -0.68 -17.10
C ALA A 242 -16.28 0.57 -16.20
N THR A 243 -16.79 0.42 -14.98
CA THR A 243 -16.66 1.42 -13.92
C THR A 243 -16.36 0.72 -12.60
N PHE A 244 -15.58 1.35 -11.73
CA PHE A 244 -15.37 0.81 -10.39
C PHE A 244 -16.68 0.85 -9.60
N SER A 245 -16.96 -0.23 -8.88
CA SER A 245 -18.03 -0.25 -7.89
C SER A 245 -17.65 0.56 -6.63
N GLY A 246 -18.66 0.88 -5.81
CA GLY A 246 -18.45 1.68 -4.59
C GLY A 246 -17.52 1.03 -3.56
N ASP A 247 -17.51 -0.30 -3.48
CA ASP A 247 -16.62 -1.09 -2.61
C ASP A 247 -15.16 -1.13 -3.11
N GLY A 248 -14.93 -0.93 -4.41
CA GLY A 248 -13.60 -0.87 -5.01
C GLY A 248 -12.87 -2.15 -5.28
N ALA A 249 -13.47 -3.28 -4.94
CA ALA A 249 -12.93 -4.60 -5.26
C ALA A 249 -13.48 -5.15 -6.58
N SER A 250 -14.53 -4.53 -7.13
CA SER A 250 -15.27 -5.04 -8.29
C SER A 250 -15.39 -4.01 -9.41
N LEU A 251 -15.74 -4.49 -10.59
CA LEU A 251 -16.07 -3.70 -11.76
C LEU A 251 -17.54 -3.95 -12.10
N ILE A 252 -18.23 -2.87 -12.40
CA ILE A 252 -19.56 -2.92 -13.00
C ILE A 252 -19.37 -2.67 -14.49
N TRP A 253 -19.75 -3.67 -15.28
CA TRP A 253 -19.77 -3.61 -16.73
C TRP A 253 -21.16 -3.24 -17.18
N THR A 254 -21.24 -2.30 -18.13
CA THR A 254 -22.50 -1.86 -18.75
C THR A 254 -22.34 -1.93 -20.26
N MET A 255 -23.30 -2.56 -20.93
CA MET A 255 -23.35 -2.59 -22.38
C MET A 255 -24.13 -1.38 -22.91
N PRO A 256 -23.51 -0.48 -23.70
CA PRO A 256 -24.21 0.59 -24.36
C PRO A 256 -25.15 0.05 -25.45
N THR A 257 -26.31 0.68 -25.61
CA THR A 257 -27.34 0.31 -26.61
C THR A 257 -27.39 1.31 -27.77
N THR A 258 -26.27 1.96 -28.07
CA THR A 258 -26.18 3.03 -29.07
C THR A 258 -26.37 2.55 -30.49
N GLU A 259 -26.00 1.29 -30.75
CA GLU A 259 -26.19 0.61 -32.04
C GLU A 259 -27.67 0.24 -32.31
N LEU A 260 -28.49 0.17 -31.25
CA LEU A 260 -29.92 -0.15 -31.37
C LEU A 260 -30.74 1.09 -31.76
N ASN A 261 -31.77 0.85 -32.57
CA ASN A 261 -32.77 1.88 -32.85
C ASN A 261 -33.68 2.13 -31.63
N LYS A 262 -34.52 3.17 -31.70
CA LYS A 262 -35.37 3.57 -30.57
C LYS A 262 -36.37 2.49 -30.12
N ALA A 263 -36.93 1.73 -31.06
CA ALA A 263 -37.92 0.69 -30.76
C ALA A 263 -37.25 -0.52 -30.09
N GLN A 264 -36.13 -0.99 -30.66
CA GLN A 264 -35.32 -2.08 -30.12
C GLN A 264 -34.80 -1.75 -28.72
N ARG A 265 -34.32 -0.52 -28.51
CA ARG A 265 -33.84 -0.08 -27.19
C ARG A 265 -34.95 -0.16 -26.15
N LYS A 266 -36.13 0.36 -26.46
CA LYS A 266 -37.29 0.32 -25.55
C LYS A 266 -37.72 -1.12 -25.23
N ALA A 267 -37.70 -2.01 -26.22
CA ALA A 267 -37.98 -3.43 -26.01
C ALA A 267 -36.90 -4.13 -25.16
N SER A 268 -35.65 -3.67 -25.24
CA SER A 268 -34.50 -4.27 -24.54
C SER A 268 -34.33 -3.82 -23.08
N GLU A 269 -34.92 -2.69 -22.68
CA GLU A 269 -34.72 -2.09 -21.33
C GLU A 269 -35.05 -3.04 -20.17
N GLY A 270 -36.02 -3.94 -20.33
CA GLY A 270 -36.41 -4.91 -19.30
C GLY A 270 -35.55 -6.18 -19.26
N HIS A 271 -34.73 -6.39 -20.28
CA HIS A 271 -33.98 -7.63 -20.50
C HIS A 271 -32.47 -7.42 -20.41
N LEU A 272 -32.00 -6.17 -20.52
CA LEU A 272 -30.60 -5.78 -20.40
C LEU A 272 -30.24 -5.42 -18.96
N HIS A 273 -29.15 -5.99 -18.45
CA HIS A 273 -28.64 -5.73 -17.11
C HIS A 273 -27.12 -5.54 -17.10
N SER A 274 -26.61 -4.89 -16.04
CA SER A 274 -25.19 -4.72 -15.83
C SER A 274 -24.58 -5.97 -15.18
N VAL A 275 -23.37 -6.33 -15.57
CA VAL A 275 -22.65 -7.47 -14.99
C VAL A 275 -21.59 -6.96 -14.01
N THR A 276 -21.50 -7.57 -12.83
CA THR A 276 -20.48 -7.22 -11.83
C THR A 276 -19.44 -8.33 -11.72
N THR A 277 -18.18 -7.99 -11.91
CA THR A 277 -17.05 -8.94 -11.84
C THR A 277 -16.03 -8.49 -10.80
N ALA A 278 -15.46 -9.42 -10.04
CA ALA A 278 -14.34 -9.10 -9.16
C ALA A 278 -13.09 -8.74 -9.97
N ILE A 279 -12.33 -7.74 -9.53
CA ILE A 279 -11.10 -7.31 -10.22
C ILE A 279 -10.00 -8.35 -10.07
N LEU A 280 -9.86 -8.90 -8.87
CA LEU A 280 -8.92 -9.96 -8.56
C LEU A 280 -9.70 -11.28 -8.50
N PRO A 281 -9.20 -12.35 -9.14
CA PRO A 281 -9.79 -13.67 -8.96
C PRO A 281 -9.76 -14.00 -7.47
N LYS A 282 -10.88 -14.49 -6.92
CA LYS A 282 -10.86 -15.11 -5.59
C LYS A 282 -9.83 -16.22 -5.67
N THR A 283 -8.75 -16.12 -4.90
CA THR A 283 -7.76 -17.19 -4.80
C THR A 283 -8.55 -18.46 -4.50
N ALA A 284 -8.60 -19.39 -5.46
CA ALA A 284 -9.22 -20.67 -5.24
C ALA A 284 -8.51 -21.25 -4.02
N ALA A 285 -9.23 -21.41 -2.91
CA ALA A 285 -8.74 -22.18 -1.80
C ALA A 285 -8.40 -23.55 -2.39
N LYS A 286 -7.10 -23.85 -2.51
CA LYS A 286 -6.64 -25.20 -2.78
C LYS A 286 -7.25 -26.05 -1.67
N GLN A 287 -8.26 -26.83 -2.02
CA GLN A 287 -8.65 -27.99 -1.25
C GLN A 287 -7.54 -29.00 -1.50
N GLU A 288 -6.58 -29.06 -0.56
CA GLU A 288 -5.76 -30.27 -0.32
C GLU A 288 -6.61 -31.32 0.39
#